data_AF-A0A7C1B8I5-F1
#
_entry.id   AF-A0A7C1B8I5-F1
#
_cell.length_a   1.000
_cell.length_b   1.000
_cell.length_c   1.000
_cell.angle_alpha   90.00
_cell.angle_beta   90.00
_cell.angle_gamma   90.00
#
_symmetry.space_group_name_H-M   'P 1'
#
loop_
_entity.id
_entity.type
_entity.pdbx_description
1 polymer ?
#
loop_
_entity_poly.entity_id
_entity_poly.type
_entity_poly.pdbx_seq_one_letter_code
_entity_poly.pdbx_strand_id
1 'polypeptide(L)'
;MRNALEIGEKIACGDVKAVDIVESTIKRIEQTNKDLNAFITITYEEALKQAEVIDREVKEGIIRSPLSGVPVAIKDNICTKGIR
;
A
#
# COMPACT_ATOMS: atom_id res chain seq x y z
N MET A 1 4.68 9.39 12.64
CA MET A 1 4.04 8.05 12.51
C MET A 1 2.70 8.32 11.87
N ARG A 2 2.43 7.82 10.65
CA ARG A 2 1.14 8.00 9.98
C ARG A 2 0.30 6.77 10.27
N ASN A 3 -0.96 6.93 10.65
CA ASN A 3 -1.89 5.81 10.81
C ASN A 3 -2.66 5.57 9.48
N ALA A 4 -3.42 4.47 9.39
CA ALA A 4 -4.14 4.11 8.18
C ALA A 4 -5.13 5.18 7.70
N LEU A 5 -5.86 5.80 8.64
CA LEU A 5 -6.84 6.84 8.33
C LEU A 5 -6.15 8.08 7.75
N GLU A 6 -5.07 8.53 8.38
CA GLU A 6 -4.30 9.69 7.92
C GLU A 6 -3.69 9.46 6.52
N ILE A 7 -3.25 8.23 6.22
CA ILE A 7 -2.76 7.88 4.89
C ILE A 7 -3.89 7.99 3.86
N GLY A 8 -5.04 7.35 4.13
CA GLY A 8 -6.18 7.37 3.22
C GLY A 8 -6.72 8.77 2.96
N GLU A 9 -6.83 9.60 4.01
CA GLU A 9 -7.24 11.01 3.89
C GLU A 9 -6.28 11.82 3.01
N LYS A 10 -4.97 11.68 3.23
CA LYS A 10 -3.93 12.39 2.45
C LYS A 10 -3.87 11.96 0.99
N ILE A 11 -4.15 10.69 0.71
CA ILE A 11 -4.26 10.20 -0.66
C ILE A 11 -5.54 10.75 -1.29
N ALA A 12 -6.66 10.69 -0.59
CA ALA A 12 -7.95 11.17 -1.09
C ALA A 12 -7.97 12.66 -1.44
N CYS A 13 -7.30 13.52 -0.67
CA CYS A 13 -7.17 14.94 -0.99
C CYS A 13 -6.04 15.26 -2.01
N GLY A 14 -5.23 14.28 -2.40
CA GLY A 14 -4.13 14.45 -3.35
C GLY A 14 -2.84 15.04 -2.75
N ASP A 15 -2.75 15.17 -1.43
CA ASP A 15 -1.55 15.67 -0.74
C ASP A 15 -0.36 14.69 -0.84
N VAL A 16 -0.66 13.39 -0.96
CA VAL A 16 0.34 12.32 -1.08
C VAL A 16 -0.13 11.32 -2.13
N LYS A 17 0.80 10.78 -2.92
CA LYS A 17 0.49 9.70 -3.87
C LYS A 17 0.54 8.33 -3.20
N ALA A 18 -0.35 7.43 -3.60
CA ALA A 18 -0.34 6.03 -3.18
C ALA A 18 0.98 5.35 -3.57
N VAL A 19 1.55 5.66 -4.74
CA VAL A 19 2.86 5.09 -5.14
C VAL A 19 3.97 5.45 -4.16
N ASP A 20 4.03 6.70 -3.68
CA ASP A 20 5.04 7.16 -2.72
C ASP A 20 4.90 6.42 -1.38
N ILE A 21 3.67 6.10 -0.97
CA ILE A 21 3.39 5.31 0.23
C ILE A 21 3.85 3.87 0.07
N VAL A 22 3.60 3.24 -1.09
CA VAL A 22 4.07 1.87 -1.37
C VAL A 22 5.59 1.81 -1.37
N GLU A 23 6.27 2.70 -2.09
CA GLU A 23 7.74 2.76 -2.14
C GLU A 23 8.35 2.96 -0.75
N SER A 24 7.82 3.90 0.03
CA SER A 24 8.28 4.12 1.40
C SER A 24 8.05 2.91 2.31
N THR A 25 6.97 2.15 2.10
CA THR A 25 6.66 0.96 2.88
C THR A 25 7.62 -0.18 2.54
N ILE A 26 7.87 -0.43 1.26
CA ILE A 26 8.81 -1.45 0.80
C ILE A 26 10.22 -1.16 1.28
N LYS A 27 10.69 0.09 1.16
CA LYS A 27 12.00 0.50 1.69
C LYS A 27 12.14 0.19 3.18
N ARG A 28 11.08 0.39 3.97
CA ARG A 28 11.08 0.05 5.40
C ARG A 28 11.14 -1.47 5.61
N ILE A 29 10.42 -2.24 4.82
CA ILE A 29 10.46 -3.71 4.86
C ILE A 29 11.88 -4.19 4.55
N GLU A 30 12.52 -3.70 3.49
CA GLU A 30 13.90 -4.07 3.11
C GLU A 30 14.90 -3.78 4.24
N GLN A 31 14.74 -2.65 4.94
CA GLN A 31 15.62 -2.25 6.04
C GLN A 31 15.44 -3.08 7.33
N THR A 32 14.26 -3.66 7.55
CA THR A 32 13.90 -4.22 8.88
C THR A 32 13.51 -5.69 8.87
N ASN A 33 13.07 -6.23 7.74
CA ASN A 33 12.56 -7.59 7.67
C ASN A 33 13.66 -8.65 7.84
N LYS A 34 14.93 -8.31 7.61
CA LYS A 34 16.05 -9.22 7.90
C LYS A 34 16.11 -9.62 9.37
N ASP A 35 15.81 -8.69 10.26
CA ASP A 35 15.86 -8.92 11.71
C ASP A 35 14.49 -9.35 12.25
N LEU A 36 13.40 -8.80 11.70
CA LEU A 36 12.04 -9.08 12.16
C LEU A 36 11.46 -10.38 11.61
N ASN A 37 11.86 -10.79 10.40
CA ASN A 37 11.33 -11.95 9.67
C ASN A 37 9.78 -12.01 9.65
N ALA A 38 9.14 -10.87 9.38
CA ALA A 38 7.69 -10.70 9.44
C ALA A 38 6.98 -10.99 8.11
N PHE A 39 7.68 -10.85 6.98
CA PHE A 39 7.13 -11.05 5.64
C PHE A 39 7.77 -12.25 4.96
N ILE A 40 6.92 -13.13 4.39
CA ILE A 40 7.35 -14.33 3.65
C ILE A 40 7.23 -14.13 2.13
N THR A 41 6.27 -13.32 1.68
CA THR A 41 6.11 -12.97 0.27
C THR A 41 5.76 -11.49 0.17
N ILE A 42 6.55 -10.78 -0.63
CA ILE A 42 6.42 -9.34 -0.86
C ILE A 42 5.88 -9.16 -2.28
N THR A 43 4.69 -8.59 -2.40
CA THR A 43 3.99 -8.38 -3.68
C THR A 43 4.24 -6.98 -4.23
N TYR A 44 5.51 -6.57 -4.34
CA TYR A 44 5.86 -5.17 -4.64
C TYR A 44 5.28 -4.69 -5.98
N GLU A 45 5.51 -5.42 -7.07
CA GLU A 45 5.03 -5.02 -8.40
C GLU A 45 3.51 -4.89 -8.47
N GLU A 46 2.79 -5.81 -7.82
CA GLU A 46 1.33 -5.78 -7.76
C GLU A 46 0.83 -4.61 -6.91
N ALA A 47 1.46 -4.36 -5.76
CA ALA A 47 1.13 -3.22 -4.91
C ALA A 47 1.36 -1.88 -5.64
N LEU A 48 2.45 -1.77 -6.41
CA LEU A 48 2.76 -0.58 -7.19
C LEU A 48 1.73 -0.35 -8.31
N LYS A 49 1.37 -1.38 -9.07
CA LYS A 49 0.31 -1.30 -10.10
C LYS A 49 -1.02 -0.86 -9.52
N GLN A 50 -1.41 -1.39 -8.36
CA GLN A 50 -2.65 -0.99 -7.69
C GLN A 50 -2.59 0.47 -7.21
N ALA A 51 -1.45 0.91 -6.69
CA ALA A 51 -1.25 2.29 -6.27
C ALA A 51 -1.35 3.29 -7.44
N GLU A 52 -0.76 2.98 -8.60
CA GLU A 52 -0.88 3.80 -9.82
C GLU A 52 -2.34 3.97 -10.26
N VAL A 53 -3.14 2.91 -10.16
CA VAL A 53 -4.57 2.95 -10.48
C VAL A 53 -5.31 3.87 -9.50
N ILE A 54 -5.02 3.78 -8.20
CA ILE A 54 -5.60 4.67 -7.19
C ILE A 54 -5.21 6.13 -7.45
N ASP A 55 -3.95 6.42 -7.75
CA ASP A 55 -3.49 7.78 -8.02
C ASP A 55 -4.19 8.39 -9.26
N ARG A 56 -4.43 7.58 -10.29
CA ARG A 56 -5.22 8.01 -11.46
C ARG A 56 -6.68 8.32 -11.06
N GLU A 57 -7.31 7.45 -10.29
CA GLU A 57 -8.70 7.62 -9.86
C GLU A 57 -8.88 8.85 -8.98
N VAL A 58 -7.97 9.09 -8.03
CA VAL A 58 -7.95 10.30 -7.19
C VAL A 58 -7.86 11.55 -8.06
N LYS A 59 -6.99 11.55 -9.09
CA LYS A 59 -6.87 12.67 -10.03
C LYS A 59 -8.16 12.93 -10.82
N GLU A 60 -8.96 11.89 -11.06
CA GLU A 60 -10.28 11.97 -11.70
C GLU A 60 -11.41 12.32 -10.71
N GLY A 61 -11.09 12.52 -9.42
CA GLY A 61 -12.06 12.81 -8.37
C GLY A 61 -12.81 11.58 -7.87
N ILE A 62 -12.35 10.37 -8.19
CA ILE A 62 -12.96 9.10 -7.80
C ILE A 62 -12.26 8.59 -6.53
N ILE A 63 -12.99 8.60 -5.41
CA ILE A 63 -12.54 8.02 -4.13
C ILE A 63 -13.46 6.85 -3.79
N ARG A 64 -12.90 5.64 -3.75
CA ARG A 64 -13.66 4.41 -3.53
C ARG A 64 -13.88 4.07 -2.06
N SER A 65 -12.94 4.43 -1.19
CA SER A 65 -12.91 4.01 0.21
C SER A 65 -12.03 4.93 1.05
N PRO A 66 -12.30 5.10 2.36
CA PRO A 66 -11.37 5.74 3.29
C PRO A 66 -9.98 5.07 3.37
N LEU A 67 -9.82 3.85 2.85
CA LEU A 67 -8.55 3.11 2.82
C LEU A 67 -7.94 3.01 1.41
N SER A 68 -8.45 3.77 0.43
CA SER A 68 -7.88 3.82 -0.92
C SER A 68 -6.38 4.16 -0.86
N GLY A 69 -5.54 3.26 -1.38
CA GLY A 69 -4.08 3.43 -1.41
C GLY A 69 -3.34 3.13 -0.10
N VAL A 70 -4.03 2.69 0.97
CA VAL A 70 -3.40 2.29 2.23
C VAL A 70 -2.79 0.89 2.08
N PRO A 71 -1.48 0.70 2.34
CA PRO A 71 -0.86 -0.63 2.28
C PRO A 71 -1.37 -1.56 3.37
N VAL A 72 -1.54 -2.84 3.03
CA VAL A 72 -1.91 -3.90 3.97
C VAL A 72 -0.99 -5.10 3.81
N ALA A 73 -0.78 -5.80 4.93
CA ALA A 73 -0.13 -7.10 4.95
C ALA A 73 -1.17 -8.16 5.33
N ILE A 74 -1.15 -9.29 4.63
CA ILE A 74 -2.09 -10.39 4.85
C ILE A 74 -1.35 -11.54 5.51
N LYS A 75 -1.97 -12.13 6.55
CA LYS A 75 -1.42 -13.33 7.18
C LYS A 75 -1.45 -14.48 6.17
N ASP A 76 -0.36 -15.23 6.05
CA ASP A 76 -0.16 -16.25 5.02
C ASP A 76 -1.13 -17.45 5.10
N ASN A 77 -1.88 -17.58 6.20
CA ASN A 77 -2.96 -18.56 6.32
C ASN A 77 -4.32 -18.05 5.78
N ILE A 78 -4.34 -16.90 5.12
CA ILE A 78 -5.50 -16.31 4.45
C ILE A 78 -5.25 -16.37 2.94
N CYS A 79 -6.22 -16.89 2.19
CA CYS A 79 -6.09 -17.05 0.75
C CYS A 79 -5.91 -15.71 0.02
N THR A 80 -4.89 -15.64 -0.83
CA THR A 80 -4.63 -14.51 -1.73
C THR A 80 -4.68 -14.97 -3.19
N LYS A 81 -5.60 -14.43 -3.99
CA LYS A 81 -5.81 -14.89 -5.37
C LYS A 81 -4.60 -14.56 -6.25
N GLY A 82 -4.00 -15.57 -6.88
CA GLY A 82 -2.87 -15.39 -7.81
C GLY A 82 -1.56 -14.98 -7.14
N ILE A 83 -1.51 -14.97 -5.81
CA ILE A 83 -0.33 -14.72 -5.01
C ILE A 83 -0.05 -16.01 -4.25
N ARG A 84 1.11 -16.60 -4.54
CA ARG A 84 1.53 -17.96 -4.17
C ARG A 84 0.77 -19.08 -4.87
#